data_AF-A9V8P6-F1
#
_entry.id   AF-A9V8P6-F1
#
_cell.length_a   1.000
_cell.length_b   1.000
_cell.length_c   1.000
_cell.angle_alpha   90.00
_cell.angle_beta   90.00
_cell.angle_gamma   90.00
#
_symmetry.space_group_name_H-M   'P 1'
#
loop_
_entity.id
_entity.type
_entity.pdbx_description
1 polymer ?
#
loop_
_entity_poly.entity_id
_entity_poly.type
_entity_poly.pdbx_seq_one_letter_code
_entity_poly.pdbx_strand_id
1 'polypeptide(L)'
;MPVDFPEYAPVEYTAPVVANKPVWADDEDKIAEFKFNALDGDTNRVSFDGTYEIEKDTSRPINLHGRTGMRGRGLLGKFGPNHAADPVVSRWQRLANGEVARDEEGQPVLEIVFIKRKDTGEWALPGGMVEAGDTVSVTLKKEFGEEALNSLEADEVARETLKAVVDRIFQNGDEIYRGYVDDPRNTDNAWMETVAVNFHDKTGSAFGHFNLTAGDDAGSVAWVKVTPDMALYASHADFVREVYSRRSADYGSA
;
A
#
# COMPACT_ATOMS: atom_id res chain seq x y z
N MET A 1 -11.41 3.67 -25.31
CA MET A 1 -11.20 5.03 -25.84
C MET A 1 -11.92 6.01 -24.94
N PRO A 2 -11.28 7.12 -24.53
CA PRO A 2 -11.96 8.15 -23.77
C PRO A 2 -13.21 8.61 -24.53
N VAL A 3 -14.31 8.79 -23.82
CA VAL A 3 -15.52 9.40 -24.40
C VAL A 3 -15.17 10.83 -24.81
N ASP A 4 -15.49 11.20 -26.05
CA ASP A 4 -15.25 12.57 -26.52
C ASP A 4 -15.98 13.56 -25.61
N PHE A 5 -15.24 14.54 -25.10
CA PHE A 5 -15.79 15.58 -24.23
C PHE A 5 -14.98 16.88 -24.40
N PRO A 6 -15.19 17.59 -25.52
CA PRO A 6 -14.39 18.77 -25.88
C PRO A 6 -14.46 19.91 -24.85
N GLU A 7 -15.56 20.01 -24.10
CA GLU A 7 -15.76 21.04 -23.06
C GLU A 7 -15.10 20.68 -21.72
N TYR A 8 -14.43 19.54 -21.63
CA TYR A 8 -13.73 19.13 -20.41
C TYR A 8 -12.55 20.07 -20.10
N ALA A 9 -12.78 20.96 -19.13
CA ALA A 9 -11.81 21.93 -18.65
C ALA A 9 -11.50 21.69 -17.16
N PRO A 10 -10.72 20.64 -16.82
CA PRO A 10 -10.36 20.33 -15.44
C PRO A 10 -9.48 21.42 -14.83
N VAL A 11 -9.53 21.53 -13.50
CA VAL A 11 -8.68 22.47 -12.76
C VAL A 11 -7.23 22.00 -12.83
N GLU A 12 -6.30 22.91 -13.15
CA GLU A 12 -4.86 22.65 -13.07
C GLU A 12 -4.37 22.85 -11.64
N TYR A 13 -3.84 21.79 -11.01
CA TYR A 13 -3.33 21.88 -9.65
C TYR A 13 -2.16 20.92 -9.38
N THR A 14 -1.10 21.48 -8.82
CA THR A 14 0.01 20.75 -8.19
C THR A 14 0.34 21.47 -6.89
N ALA A 15 0.38 20.73 -5.78
CA ALA A 15 0.61 21.30 -4.46
C ALA A 15 2.01 21.94 -4.37
N PRO A 16 2.19 23.05 -3.62
CA PRO A 16 3.48 23.75 -3.53
C PRO A 16 4.65 22.85 -3.11
N VAL A 17 4.39 21.88 -2.21
CA VAL A 17 5.41 20.93 -1.75
C VAL A 17 5.95 20.05 -2.90
N VAL A 18 5.10 19.72 -3.88
CA VAL A 18 5.50 18.97 -5.09
C VAL A 18 6.11 19.93 -6.12
N ALA A 19 5.49 21.10 -6.33
CA ALA A 19 5.93 22.10 -7.29
C ALA A 19 7.33 22.66 -6.99
N ASN A 20 7.78 22.59 -5.73
CA ASN A 20 9.13 22.93 -5.29
C ASN A 20 10.18 21.86 -5.63
N LYS A 21 9.80 20.79 -6.32
CA LYS A 21 10.70 19.75 -6.87
C LYS A 21 11.62 19.10 -5.80
N PRO A 22 11.06 18.63 -4.66
CA PRO A 22 11.85 17.84 -3.71
C PRO A 22 12.38 16.56 -4.38
N VAL A 23 13.36 15.91 -3.78
CA VAL A 23 14.04 14.72 -4.34
C VAL A 23 13.08 13.59 -4.76
N TRP A 24 11.95 13.45 -4.09
CA TRP A 24 10.93 12.45 -4.39
C TRP A 24 9.95 12.86 -5.50
N ALA A 25 9.89 14.13 -5.87
CA ALA A 25 8.98 14.64 -6.90
C ALA A 25 9.68 14.84 -8.26
N ASP A 26 8.91 14.66 -9.33
CA ASP A 26 9.40 14.93 -10.68
C ASP A 26 9.64 16.43 -10.93
N ASP A 27 10.70 16.73 -11.70
CA ASP A 27 10.90 18.04 -12.28
C ASP A 27 10.08 18.15 -13.58
N GLU A 28 8.96 18.88 -13.51
CA GLU A 28 8.04 19.03 -14.64
C GLU A 28 8.67 19.69 -15.87
N ASP A 29 9.69 20.52 -15.69
CA ASP A 29 10.40 21.16 -16.80
C ASP A 29 11.14 20.11 -17.67
N LYS A 30 11.32 18.90 -17.14
CA LYS A 30 11.99 17.77 -17.80
C LYS A 30 11.03 16.68 -18.25
N ILE A 31 9.72 16.91 -18.19
CA ILE A 31 8.71 15.87 -18.47
C ILE A 31 8.88 15.23 -19.85
N ALA A 32 9.29 16.02 -20.85
CA ALA A 32 9.55 15.53 -22.21
C ALA A 32 10.76 14.57 -22.30
N GLU A 33 11.62 14.52 -21.28
CA GLU A 33 12.77 13.63 -21.21
C GLU A 33 12.43 12.29 -20.51
N PHE A 34 11.30 12.21 -19.82
CA PHE A 34 10.93 11.03 -19.04
C PHE A 34 10.60 9.82 -19.92
N LYS A 35 11.06 8.66 -19.48
CA LYS A 35 10.74 7.37 -20.13
C LYS A 35 9.50 6.76 -19.50
N PHE A 36 8.33 7.29 -19.87
CA PHE A 36 7.05 6.71 -19.45
C PHE A 36 6.86 5.27 -19.96
N ASN A 37 6.06 4.49 -19.24
CA ASN A 37 5.85 3.05 -19.49
C ASN A 37 7.13 2.20 -19.47
N ALA A 38 8.17 2.66 -18.76
CA ALA A 38 9.44 1.96 -18.60
C ALA A 38 10.07 2.25 -17.23
N LEU A 39 11.16 1.54 -16.91
CA LEU A 39 12.05 1.91 -15.82
C LEU A 39 12.92 3.11 -16.28
N ASP A 40 12.74 4.26 -15.64
CA ASP A 40 13.39 5.52 -15.98
C ASP A 40 14.43 5.88 -14.92
N GLY A 41 15.67 5.42 -15.14
CA GLY A 41 16.69 5.41 -14.09
C GLY A 41 16.23 4.51 -12.95
N ASP A 42 16.11 5.08 -11.75
CA ASP A 42 15.64 4.38 -10.55
C ASP A 42 14.12 4.55 -10.30
N THR A 43 13.42 5.30 -11.16
CA THR A 43 11.97 5.50 -11.04
C THR A 43 11.24 4.51 -11.96
N ASN A 44 10.49 3.58 -11.37
CA ASN A 44 9.59 2.74 -12.14
C ASN A 44 8.38 3.57 -12.60
N ARG A 45 8.23 3.78 -13.90
CA ARG A 45 7.07 4.45 -14.51
C ARG A 45 6.13 3.48 -15.21
N VAL A 46 6.29 2.17 -15.03
CA VAL A 46 5.40 1.15 -15.61
C VAL A 46 4.16 1.00 -14.75
N SER A 47 2.98 1.25 -15.31
CA SER A 47 1.73 0.94 -14.63
C SER A 47 1.50 -0.56 -14.59
N PHE A 48 0.97 -1.05 -13.47
CA PHE A 48 0.55 -2.43 -13.30
C PHE A 48 -0.69 -2.78 -14.13
N ASP A 49 -1.48 -1.79 -14.54
CA ASP A 49 -2.73 -1.96 -15.29
C ASP A 49 -2.53 -1.83 -16.81
N GLY A 50 -1.29 -1.68 -17.27
CA GLY A 50 -0.90 -1.70 -18.68
C GLY A 50 -0.24 -0.41 -19.16
N THR A 51 -0.16 -0.24 -20.47
CA THR A 51 0.45 0.95 -21.08
C THR A 51 -0.52 2.12 -21.06
N TYR A 52 -0.12 3.24 -20.46
CA TYR A 52 -0.88 4.49 -20.48
C TYR A 52 -0.46 5.42 -21.61
N GLU A 53 -1.41 6.22 -22.08
CA GLU A 53 -1.20 7.19 -23.14
C GLU A 53 -0.49 8.44 -22.62
N ILE A 54 0.27 9.10 -23.50
CA ILE A 54 0.93 10.37 -23.25
C ILE A 54 0.26 11.45 -24.10
N GLU A 55 -0.25 12.50 -23.47
CA GLU A 55 -0.86 13.65 -24.14
C GLU A 55 0.22 14.38 -24.96
N LYS A 56 -0.01 14.53 -26.27
CA LYS A 56 1.01 15.05 -27.20
C LYS A 56 1.46 16.47 -26.89
N ASP A 57 0.54 17.32 -26.42
CA ASP A 57 0.80 18.75 -26.27
C ASP A 57 1.55 19.06 -24.96
N THR A 58 1.27 18.31 -23.90
CA THR A 58 1.85 18.52 -22.56
C THR A 58 2.93 17.52 -22.21
N SER A 59 3.06 16.43 -22.98
CA SER A 59 3.88 15.26 -22.64
C SER A 59 3.51 14.60 -21.30
N ARG A 60 2.32 14.90 -20.75
CA ARG A 60 1.84 14.31 -19.50
C ARG A 60 1.13 12.98 -19.75
N PRO A 61 1.24 12.01 -18.83
CA PRO A 61 0.48 10.79 -18.92
C PRO A 61 -1.01 11.04 -18.70
N ILE A 62 -1.82 10.16 -19.25
CA ILE A 62 -3.28 10.15 -19.12
C ILE A 62 -3.67 8.97 -18.24
N ASN A 63 -4.41 9.24 -17.17
CA ASN A 63 -4.90 8.21 -16.26
C ASN A 63 -5.75 7.15 -16.98
N LEU A 64 -5.33 5.88 -16.84
CA LEU A 64 -5.97 4.71 -17.45
C LEU A 64 -7.44 4.53 -17.02
N HIS A 65 -7.77 4.95 -15.80
CA HIS A 65 -9.10 4.81 -15.20
C HIS A 65 -9.98 6.03 -15.44
N GLY A 66 -9.52 6.98 -16.25
CA GLY A 66 -10.32 8.06 -16.81
C GLY A 66 -10.12 9.41 -16.13
N ARG A 67 -11.06 10.32 -16.42
CA ARG A 67 -11.02 11.71 -15.97
C ARG A 67 -11.40 11.83 -14.50
N THR A 68 -10.67 12.64 -13.77
CA THR A 68 -10.84 12.93 -12.33
C THR A 68 -11.40 14.34 -12.09
N GLY A 69 -11.36 15.23 -13.08
CA GLY A 69 -11.71 16.65 -12.95
C GLY A 69 -10.53 17.55 -12.58
N MET A 70 -9.31 17.00 -12.46
CA MET A 70 -8.10 17.75 -12.10
C MET A 70 -6.91 17.33 -12.98
N ARG A 71 -6.21 18.31 -13.56
CA ARG A 71 -4.91 18.16 -14.22
C ARG A 71 -3.76 18.54 -13.28
N GLY A 72 -2.54 18.16 -13.64
CA GLY A 72 -1.37 18.30 -12.78
C GLY A 72 -1.19 17.06 -11.90
N ARG A 73 -0.43 17.18 -10.81
CA ARG A 73 -0.11 16.04 -9.95
C ARG A 73 -0.86 16.04 -8.61
N GLY A 74 -1.57 17.11 -8.28
CA GLY A 74 -2.13 17.26 -6.95
C GLY A 74 -1.04 17.16 -5.88
N LEU A 75 -1.10 16.14 -5.03
CA LEU A 75 -0.09 15.87 -3.99
C LEU A 75 0.93 14.78 -4.38
N LEU A 76 0.79 14.15 -5.53
CA LEU A 76 1.65 13.04 -5.94
C LEU A 76 2.99 13.56 -6.50
N GLY A 77 4.07 12.85 -6.19
CA GLY A 77 5.41 13.26 -6.61
C GLY A 77 5.65 13.04 -8.10
N LYS A 78 5.18 11.90 -8.61
CA LYS A 78 5.48 11.43 -9.97
C LYS A 78 4.32 11.71 -10.91
N PHE A 79 4.63 12.04 -12.16
CA PHE A 79 3.66 11.92 -13.25
C PHE A 79 3.45 10.44 -13.58
N GLY A 80 2.18 10.05 -13.78
CA GLY A 80 1.79 8.66 -14.03
C GLY A 80 1.60 7.87 -12.72
N PRO A 81 1.99 6.58 -12.69
CA PRO A 81 1.81 5.76 -11.50
C PRO A 81 2.75 6.18 -10.36
N ASN A 82 2.20 6.28 -9.16
CA ASN A 82 2.93 6.47 -7.91
C ASN A 82 2.75 5.17 -7.10
N HIS A 83 3.81 4.35 -7.09
CA HIS A 83 3.75 3.01 -6.53
C HIS A 83 3.86 3.03 -5.00
N ALA A 84 3.01 2.23 -4.36
CA ALA A 84 3.03 1.90 -2.94
C ALA A 84 3.15 0.38 -2.76
N ALA A 85 3.37 -0.05 -1.52
CA ALA A 85 3.35 -1.45 -1.14
C ALA A 85 2.66 -1.62 0.22
N ASP A 86 1.72 -2.56 0.28
CA ASP A 86 0.86 -2.79 1.46
C ASP A 86 1.08 -4.19 2.04
N PRO A 87 1.83 -4.33 3.15
CA PRO A 87 2.01 -5.60 3.82
C PRO A 87 0.77 -5.95 4.65
N VAL A 88 0.02 -6.96 4.20
CA VAL A 88 -1.15 -7.47 4.94
C VAL A 88 -0.70 -8.60 5.85
N VAL A 89 -0.33 -8.26 7.08
CA VAL A 89 0.12 -9.25 8.06
C VAL A 89 -1.07 -9.84 8.82
N SER A 90 -1.25 -11.16 8.74
CA SER A 90 -2.44 -11.83 9.28
C SER A 90 -2.13 -13.08 10.11
N ARG A 91 -3.02 -13.41 11.05
CA ARG A 91 -2.96 -14.64 11.86
C ARG A 91 -4.35 -15.11 12.25
N TRP A 92 -4.48 -16.38 12.62
CA TRP A 92 -5.64 -16.86 13.36
C TRP A 92 -5.55 -16.43 14.83
N GLN A 93 -6.63 -15.88 15.37
CA GLN A 93 -6.73 -15.64 16.81
C GLN A 93 -6.64 -16.99 17.54
N ARG A 94 -5.88 -17.02 18.65
CA ARG A 94 -5.71 -18.22 19.48
C ARG A 94 -6.25 -18.02 20.88
N LEU A 95 -6.86 -19.08 21.41
CA LEU A 95 -7.26 -19.20 22.80
C LEU A 95 -6.04 -19.52 23.67
N ALA A 96 -6.19 -19.42 25.00
CA ALA A 96 -5.11 -19.69 25.95
C ALA A 96 -4.56 -21.12 25.88
N ASN A 97 -5.37 -22.08 25.42
CA ASN A 97 -4.96 -23.47 25.19
C ASN A 97 -4.24 -23.68 23.83
N GLY A 98 -4.06 -22.62 23.04
CA GLY A 98 -3.41 -22.65 21.72
C GLY A 98 -4.34 -22.98 20.55
N GLU A 99 -5.61 -23.33 20.80
CA GLU A 99 -6.59 -23.61 19.75
C GLU A 99 -7.00 -22.33 19.01
N VAL A 100 -7.41 -22.47 17.75
CA VAL A 100 -7.93 -21.35 16.97
C VAL A 100 -9.30 -20.93 17.52
N ALA A 101 -9.43 -19.65 17.85
CA ALA A 101 -10.70 -19.07 18.28
C ALA A 101 -11.71 -19.08 17.13
N ARG A 102 -12.98 -19.28 17.47
CA ARG A 102 -14.08 -19.29 16.51
C ARG A 102 -15.12 -18.21 16.86
N ASP A 103 -15.77 -17.67 15.84
CA ASP A 103 -16.90 -16.76 16.00
C ASP A 103 -18.20 -17.50 16.36
N GLU A 104 -19.31 -16.78 16.42
CA GLU A 104 -20.63 -17.32 16.79
C GLU A 104 -21.15 -18.34 15.77
N GLU A 105 -20.73 -18.20 14.50
CA GLU A 105 -21.03 -19.10 13.38
C GLU A 105 -20.04 -20.28 13.28
N GLY A 106 -19.07 -20.35 14.19
CA GLY A 106 -18.06 -21.40 14.24
C GLY A 106 -16.93 -21.26 13.23
N GLN A 107 -16.80 -20.13 12.54
CA GLN A 107 -15.70 -19.83 11.62
C GLN A 107 -14.45 -19.38 12.40
N PRO A 108 -13.24 -19.70 11.91
CA PRO A 108 -12.01 -19.26 12.56
C PRO A 108 -11.88 -17.73 12.51
N VAL A 109 -11.50 -17.12 13.65
CA VAL A 109 -11.37 -15.66 13.76
C VAL A 109 -10.03 -15.21 13.19
N LEU A 110 -10.06 -14.45 12.09
CA LEU A 110 -8.88 -13.85 11.47
C LEU A 110 -8.55 -12.49 12.10
N GLU A 111 -7.28 -12.28 12.41
CA GLU A 111 -6.74 -11.00 12.84
C GLU A 111 -5.71 -10.48 11.82
N ILE A 112 -5.74 -9.17 11.55
CA ILE A 112 -4.78 -8.47 10.70
C ILE A 112 -4.16 -7.32 11.50
N VAL A 113 -2.88 -7.04 11.24
CA VAL A 113 -2.21 -5.87 11.82
C VAL A 113 -2.66 -4.60 11.08
N PHE A 114 -3.17 -3.63 11.83
CA PHE A 114 -3.44 -2.29 11.33
C PHE A 114 -2.72 -1.25 12.18
N ILE A 115 -2.48 -0.11 11.56
CA ILE A 115 -2.09 1.12 12.22
C ILE A 115 -3.25 2.11 12.20
N LYS A 116 -3.32 2.95 13.23
CA LYS A 116 -4.24 4.08 13.27
C LYS A 116 -3.47 5.33 12.90
N ARG A 117 -3.78 5.93 11.76
CA ARG A 117 -3.04 7.10 11.27
C ARG A 117 -3.21 8.29 12.23
N LYS A 118 -2.14 9.05 12.46
CA LYS A 118 -2.19 10.22 13.36
C LYS A 118 -3.02 11.38 12.79
N ASP A 119 -3.04 11.53 11.47
CA ASP A 119 -3.68 12.64 10.76
C ASP A 119 -5.21 12.50 10.68
N THR A 120 -5.71 11.31 10.34
CA THR A 120 -7.15 11.06 10.17
C THR A 120 -7.79 10.32 11.33
N GLY A 121 -6.99 9.59 12.12
CA GLY A 121 -7.50 8.69 13.15
C GLY A 121 -8.16 7.43 12.58
N GLU A 122 -8.00 7.15 11.30
CA GLU A 122 -8.55 5.96 10.64
C GLU A 122 -7.59 4.78 10.71
N TRP A 123 -8.15 3.56 10.69
CA TRP A 123 -7.36 2.34 10.60
C TRP A 123 -6.94 2.07 9.14
N ALA A 124 -5.66 1.81 8.94
CA ALA A 124 -5.06 1.54 7.64
C ALA A 124 -4.06 0.37 7.74
N LEU A 125 -3.79 -0.26 6.61
CA LEU A 125 -2.68 -1.20 6.50
C LEU A 125 -1.36 -0.43 6.69
N PRO A 126 -0.33 -1.05 7.29
CA PRO A 126 0.95 -0.41 7.53
C PRO A 126 1.82 -0.40 6.26
N GLY A 127 1.40 0.37 5.27
CA GLY A 127 2.00 0.44 3.94
C GLY A 127 2.39 1.86 3.57
N GLY A 128 3.24 1.97 2.55
CA GLY A 128 3.82 3.25 2.15
C GLY A 128 4.40 3.24 0.74
N MET A 129 5.05 4.34 0.39
CA MET A 129 5.48 4.61 -0.98
C MET A 129 6.74 3.80 -1.33
N VAL A 130 6.81 3.28 -2.55
CA VAL A 130 8.03 2.67 -3.08
C VAL A 130 9.01 3.78 -3.44
N GLU A 131 10.14 3.84 -2.75
CA GLU A 131 11.21 4.81 -3.01
C GLU A 131 11.94 4.51 -4.32
N ALA A 132 12.60 5.52 -4.90
CA ALA A 132 13.39 5.33 -6.11
C ALA A 132 14.53 4.35 -5.84
N GLY A 133 14.63 3.30 -6.67
CA GLY A 133 15.63 2.23 -6.54
C GLY A 133 15.21 1.07 -5.64
N ASP A 134 14.14 1.22 -4.86
CA ASP A 134 13.62 0.14 -4.02
C ASP A 134 12.77 -0.85 -4.83
N THR A 135 12.77 -2.09 -4.37
CA THR A 135 11.81 -3.10 -4.82
C THR A 135 10.60 -3.11 -3.91
N VAL A 136 9.45 -3.56 -4.43
CA VAL A 136 8.23 -3.79 -3.64
C VAL A 136 8.52 -4.63 -2.39
N SER A 137 9.35 -5.67 -2.51
CA SER A 137 9.70 -6.53 -1.36
C SER A 137 10.54 -5.84 -0.29
N VAL A 138 11.39 -4.88 -0.68
CA VAL A 138 12.13 -4.04 0.28
C VAL A 138 11.16 -3.11 0.98
N THR A 139 10.29 -2.42 0.23
CA THR A 139 9.28 -1.50 0.78
C THR A 139 8.35 -2.21 1.76
N LEU A 140 7.77 -3.36 1.42
CA LEU A 140 6.89 -4.14 2.31
C LEU A 140 7.53 -4.40 3.68
N LYS A 141 8.83 -4.74 3.70
CA LYS A 141 9.57 -5.02 4.95
C LYS A 141 9.89 -3.75 5.73
N LYS A 142 10.31 -2.70 5.02
CA LYS A 142 10.62 -1.39 5.60
C LYS A 142 9.38 -0.82 6.29
N GLU A 143 8.28 -0.67 5.55
CA GLU A 143 7.03 -0.09 6.05
C GLU A 143 6.49 -0.84 7.27
N PHE A 144 6.45 -2.18 7.22
CA PHE A 144 6.00 -2.96 8.37
C PHE A 144 6.93 -2.80 9.59
N GLY A 145 8.25 -2.78 9.36
CA GLY A 145 9.24 -2.58 10.41
C GLY A 145 9.16 -1.19 11.05
N GLU A 146 8.95 -0.16 10.27
CA GLU A 146 8.87 1.23 10.72
C GLU A 146 7.52 1.49 11.41
N GLU A 147 6.40 1.20 10.74
CA GLU A 147 5.07 1.61 11.21
C GLU A 147 4.48 0.69 12.29
N ALA A 148 4.75 -0.63 12.22
CA ALA A 148 4.12 -1.61 13.10
C ALA A 148 5.06 -2.16 14.20
N LEU A 149 6.38 -1.99 14.04
CA LEU A 149 7.39 -2.46 14.99
C LEU A 149 8.28 -1.35 15.57
N ASN A 150 8.09 -0.09 15.14
CA ASN A 150 8.85 1.08 15.58
C ASN A 150 10.38 0.88 15.46
N SER A 151 10.84 0.33 14.34
CA SER A 151 12.25 -0.02 14.16
C SER A 151 13.20 1.17 14.03
N LEU A 152 12.69 2.38 13.74
CA LEU A 152 13.48 3.61 13.62
C LEU A 152 13.99 4.12 14.99
N GLU A 153 13.18 3.95 16.03
CA GLU A 153 13.51 4.34 17.40
C GLU A 153 14.21 3.21 18.20
N ALA A 154 14.41 2.05 17.56
CA ALA A 154 15.08 0.91 18.16
C ALA A 154 16.60 1.10 18.20
N ASP A 155 17.25 0.61 19.26
CA ASP A 155 18.71 0.52 19.28
C ASP A 155 19.24 -0.45 18.21
N GLU A 156 20.54 -0.40 17.92
CA GLU A 156 21.15 -1.17 16.85
C GLU A 156 20.92 -2.68 16.97
N VAL A 157 20.96 -3.23 18.18
CA VAL A 157 20.78 -4.67 18.43
C VAL A 157 19.32 -5.07 18.25
N ALA A 158 18.40 -4.25 18.77
CA ALA A 158 16.97 -4.44 18.61
C ALA A 158 16.56 -4.32 17.13
N ARG A 159 17.10 -3.35 16.40
CA ARG A 159 16.85 -3.14 14.97
C ARG A 159 17.30 -4.33 14.12
N GLU A 160 18.49 -4.87 14.35
CA GLU A 160 18.95 -6.10 13.65
C GLU A 160 18.07 -7.30 13.98
N THR A 161 17.61 -7.42 15.23
CA THR A 161 16.68 -8.48 15.64
C THR A 161 15.33 -8.35 14.94
N LEU A 162 14.75 -7.15 14.90
CA LEU A 162 13.49 -6.85 14.21
C LEU A 162 13.64 -7.13 12.71
N LYS A 163 14.74 -6.70 12.09
CA LYS A 163 15.03 -6.97 10.69
C LYS A 163 15.06 -8.47 10.39
N ALA A 164 15.79 -9.26 11.17
CA ALA A 164 15.87 -10.71 10.98
C ALA A 164 14.49 -11.39 11.10
N VAL A 165 13.65 -10.87 11.98
CA VAL A 165 12.28 -11.34 12.18
C VAL A 165 11.40 -11.01 10.98
N VAL A 166 11.40 -9.75 10.53
CA VAL A 166 10.66 -9.32 9.35
C VAL A 166 11.13 -10.12 8.13
N ASP A 167 12.44 -10.28 7.95
CA ASP A 167 13.03 -11.07 6.87
C ASP A 167 12.56 -12.53 6.88
N ARG A 168 12.38 -13.14 8.06
CA ARG A 168 11.87 -14.51 8.20
C ARG A 168 10.38 -14.60 7.85
N ILE A 169 9.60 -13.63 8.27
CA ILE A 169 8.14 -13.63 8.11
C ILE A 169 7.75 -13.32 6.67
N PHE A 170 8.53 -12.46 6.00
CA PHE A 170 8.23 -11.97 4.66
C PHE A 170 8.85 -12.85 3.56
N GLN A 171 9.13 -14.14 3.85
CA GLN A 171 9.70 -15.07 2.87
C GLN A 171 8.66 -15.61 1.90
N ASN A 172 7.43 -15.87 2.37
CA ASN A 172 6.37 -16.49 1.60
C ASN A 172 5.09 -15.66 1.72
N GLY A 173 4.96 -14.64 0.87
CA GLY A 173 3.77 -13.81 0.78
C GLY A 173 2.91 -14.19 -0.41
N ASP A 174 1.60 -14.10 -0.23
CA ASP A 174 0.63 -14.26 -1.32
C ASP A 174 0.23 -12.88 -1.83
N GLU A 175 0.51 -12.59 -3.10
CA GLU A 175 0.04 -11.35 -3.73
C GLU A 175 -1.49 -11.38 -3.82
N ILE A 176 -2.11 -10.41 -3.17
CA ILE A 176 -3.57 -10.27 -3.08
C ILE A 176 -4.06 -9.33 -4.16
N TYR A 177 -3.30 -8.26 -4.39
CA TYR A 177 -3.66 -7.21 -5.32
C TYR A 177 -2.41 -6.55 -5.91
N ARG A 178 -2.52 -6.13 -7.17
CA ARG A 178 -1.53 -5.34 -7.89
C ARG A 178 -2.29 -4.51 -8.91
N GLY A 179 -2.19 -3.19 -8.81
CA GLY A 179 -2.90 -2.31 -9.74
C GLY A 179 -3.23 -0.93 -9.19
N TYR A 180 -4.12 -0.26 -9.90
CA TYR A 180 -4.66 1.07 -9.59
C TYR A 180 -5.50 1.13 -8.31
N VAL A 181 -5.21 2.12 -7.46
CA VAL A 181 -6.00 2.38 -6.25
C VAL A 181 -6.88 3.60 -6.47
N ASP A 182 -8.18 3.47 -6.18
CA ASP A 182 -9.09 4.62 -6.14
C ASP A 182 -8.78 5.45 -4.89
N ASP A 183 -7.95 6.48 -5.07
CA ASP A 183 -7.40 7.31 -4.02
C ASP A 183 -7.73 8.77 -4.27
N PRO A 184 -8.09 9.55 -3.23
CA PRO A 184 -8.45 10.97 -3.36
C PRO A 184 -7.30 11.85 -3.89
N ARG A 185 -6.06 11.35 -3.92
CA ARG A 185 -4.90 12.05 -4.51
C ARG A 185 -4.81 11.90 -6.02
N ASN A 186 -5.59 11.01 -6.63
CA ASN A 186 -5.56 10.76 -8.07
C ASN A 186 -5.98 12.00 -8.87
N THR A 187 -5.33 12.16 -10.01
CA THR A 187 -5.58 13.22 -10.98
C THR A 187 -5.63 12.62 -12.38
N ASP A 188 -5.85 13.46 -13.40
CA ASP A 188 -5.75 13.05 -14.80
C ASP A 188 -4.33 12.67 -15.22
N ASN A 189 -3.30 13.14 -14.49
CA ASN A 189 -1.89 12.99 -14.88
C ASN A 189 -1.01 12.27 -13.85
N ALA A 190 -1.55 11.87 -12.71
CA ALA A 190 -0.85 11.11 -11.67
C ALA A 190 -1.84 10.31 -10.84
N TRP A 191 -1.51 9.07 -10.52
CA TRP A 191 -2.39 8.18 -9.76
C TRP A 191 -1.62 7.23 -8.86
N MET A 192 -2.31 6.69 -7.85
CA MET A 192 -1.80 5.68 -6.94
C MET A 192 -1.91 4.28 -7.55
N GLU A 193 -0.86 3.49 -7.38
CA GLU A 193 -0.90 2.05 -7.59
C GLU A 193 -0.25 1.35 -6.40
N THR A 194 -0.71 0.15 -6.06
CA THR A 194 -0.10 -0.61 -4.96
C THR A 194 0.10 -2.07 -5.33
N VAL A 195 0.99 -2.73 -4.58
CA VAL A 195 1.03 -4.17 -4.46
C VAL A 195 0.70 -4.54 -3.02
N ALA A 196 -0.43 -5.21 -2.82
CA ALA A 196 -0.81 -5.74 -1.52
C ALA A 196 -0.43 -7.21 -1.41
N VAL A 197 0.38 -7.55 -0.42
CA VAL A 197 0.89 -8.92 -0.21
C VAL A 197 0.52 -9.40 1.18
N ASN A 198 -0.14 -10.56 1.26
CA ASN A 198 -0.52 -11.16 2.53
C ASN A 198 0.55 -12.12 3.04
N PHE A 199 1.04 -11.83 4.24
CA PHE A 199 1.94 -12.68 4.99
C PHE A 199 1.16 -13.32 6.15
N HIS A 200 0.83 -14.60 6.01
CA HIS A 200 -0.06 -15.30 6.94
C HIS A 200 0.68 -16.25 7.88
N ASP A 201 0.50 -16.06 9.19
CA ASP A 201 0.98 -16.98 10.22
C ASP A 201 -0.07 -18.01 10.57
N LYS A 202 -0.02 -19.13 9.85
CA LYS A 202 -0.94 -20.26 10.03
C LYS A 202 -0.82 -20.89 11.43
N THR A 203 0.39 -20.99 11.97
CA THR A 203 0.69 -21.72 13.22
C THR A 203 0.70 -20.83 14.46
N GLY A 204 0.70 -19.51 14.31
CA GLY A 204 0.86 -18.55 15.41
C GLY A 204 2.29 -18.45 15.95
N SER A 205 3.25 -19.18 15.35
CA SER A 205 4.64 -19.20 15.80
C SER A 205 5.50 -18.10 15.18
N ALA A 206 5.01 -17.48 14.10
CA ALA A 206 5.73 -16.43 13.42
C ALA A 206 5.57 -15.08 14.14
N PHE A 207 4.37 -14.77 14.66
CA PHE A 207 4.06 -13.49 15.33
C PHE A 207 3.81 -13.59 16.84
N GLY A 208 3.73 -14.78 17.42
CA GLY A 208 3.47 -14.97 18.86
C GLY A 208 4.54 -14.37 19.80
N HIS A 209 5.66 -13.90 19.27
CA HIS A 209 6.80 -13.38 20.03
C HIS A 209 7.06 -11.86 19.86
N PHE A 210 6.23 -11.13 19.09
CA PHE A 210 6.45 -9.71 18.84
C PHE A 210 5.40 -8.83 19.49
N ASN A 211 5.86 -7.79 20.20
CA ASN A 211 5.02 -6.70 20.65
C ASN A 211 4.94 -5.67 19.53
N LEU A 212 3.75 -5.49 18.97
CA LEU A 212 3.50 -4.40 18.04
C LEU A 212 3.74 -3.08 18.77
N THR A 213 4.51 -2.19 18.17
CA THR A 213 4.81 -0.86 18.69
C THR A 213 4.60 0.14 17.56
N ALA A 214 3.72 1.12 17.78
CA ALA A 214 3.39 2.08 16.74
C ALA A 214 4.61 2.94 16.43
N GLY A 215 4.94 3.08 15.15
CA GLY A 215 5.99 3.97 14.66
C GLY A 215 5.59 5.44 14.67
N ASP A 216 6.45 6.29 14.13
CA ASP A 216 6.33 7.75 14.21
C ASP A 216 5.10 8.32 13.50
N ASP A 217 4.60 7.65 12.46
CA ASP A 217 3.41 8.07 11.70
C ASP A 217 2.12 7.39 12.18
N ALA A 218 2.23 6.38 13.05
CA ALA A 218 1.12 5.64 13.62
C ALA A 218 0.79 6.11 15.05
N GLY A 219 -0.48 6.45 15.31
CA GLY A 219 -0.96 6.80 16.65
C GLY A 219 -1.16 5.56 17.54
N SER A 220 -1.49 4.42 16.93
CA SER A 220 -1.60 3.12 17.60
C SER A 220 -1.43 2.00 16.58
N VAL A 221 -1.01 0.82 17.04
CA VAL A 221 -0.93 -0.41 16.22
C VAL A 221 -1.64 -1.54 16.97
N ALA A 222 -2.39 -2.37 16.27
CA ALA A 222 -3.10 -3.49 16.89
C ALA A 222 -3.34 -4.65 15.93
N TRP A 223 -3.48 -5.85 16.52
CA TRP A 223 -4.20 -6.94 15.89
C TRP A 223 -5.69 -6.62 15.94
N VAL A 224 -6.31 -6.51 14.77
CA VAL A 224 -7.74 -6.22 14.63
C VAL A 224 -8.43 -7.44 14.06
N LYS A 225 -9.50 -7.88 14.71
CA LYS A 225 -10.40 -8.91 14.17
C LYS A 225 -11.04 -8.36 12.91
N VAL A 226 -10.88 -9.05 11.80
CA VAL A 226 -11.45 -8.62 10.53
C VAL A 226 -12.70 -9.41 10.21
N THR A 227 -13.70 -8.70 9.70
CA THR A 227 -14.92 -9.26 9.16
C THR A 227 -15.11 -8.77 7.72
N PRO A 228 -15.85 -9.49 6.87
CA PRO A 228 -16.05 -9.11 5.46
C PRO A 228 -16.68 -7.74 5.23
N ASP A 229 -17.38 -7.21 6.23
CA ASP A 229 -18.16 -5.96 6.23
C ASP A 229 -17.42 -4.78 6.89
N MET A 230 -16.15 -4.96 7.30
CA MET A 230 -15.37 -3.92 7.95
C MET A 230 -15.12 -2.72 7.01
N ALA A 231 -15.47 -1.52 7.46
CA ALA A 231 -15.12 -0.28 6.77
C ALA A 231 -13.66 0.09 7.04
N LEU A 232 -12.89 0.30 5.98
CA LEU A 232 -11.46 0.64 6.03
C LEU A 232 -11.15 1.76 5.02
N TYR A 233 -10.03 2.44 5.21
CA TYR A 233 -9.58 3.53 4.34
C TYR A 233 -9.33 3.05 2.89
N ALA A 234 -9.74 3.85 1.90
CA ALA A 234 -9.56 3.59 0.47
C ALA A 234 -9.97 2.15 0.06
N SER A 235 -9.23 1.52 -0.85
CA SER A 235 -9.45 0.14 -1.28
C SER A 235 -8.97 -0.92 -0.27
N HIS A 236 -8.55 -0.55 0.95
CA HIS A 236 -8.06 -1.52 1.94
C HIS A 236 -9.14 -2.54 2.34
N ALA A 237 -10.42 -2.13 2.30
CA ALA A 237 -11.54 -3.03 2.55
C ALA A 237 -11.57 -4.19 1.55
N ASP A 238 -11.20 -3.94 0.29
CA ASP A 238 -11.18 -4.97 -0.75
C ASP A 238 -10.02 -5.95 -0.54
N PHE A 239 -8.84 -5.45 -0.17
CA PHE A 239 -7.68 -6.30 0.14
C PHE A 239 -7.95 -7.20 1.34
N VAL A 240 -8.55 -6.65 2.39
CA VAL A 240 -8.88 -7.39 3.61
C VAL A 240 -9.98 -8.43 3.34
N ARG A 241 -10.98 -8.10 2.51
CA ARG A 241 -12.00 -9.05 2.08
C ARG A 241 -11.41 -10.21 1.28
N GLU A 242 -10.48 -9.92 0.37
CA GLU A 242 -9.80 -10.95 -0.41
C GLU A 242 -8.94 -11.86 0.47
N VAL A 243 -8.20 -11.29 1.42
CA VAL A 243 -7.46 -12.09 2.42
C VAL A 243 -8.39 -12.95 3.26
N TYR A 244 -9.48 -12.39 3.77
CA TYR A 244 -10.48 -13.14 4.55
C TYR A 244 -11.03 -14.32 3.74
N SER A 245 -11.42 -14.08 2.48
CA SER A 245 -11.94 -15.10 1.57
C SER A 245 -10.94 -16.23 1.35
N ARG A 246 -9.69 -15.91 0.96
CA ARG A 246 -8.64 -16.91 0.71
C ARG A 246 -8.33 -17.72 1.96
N ARG A 247 -8.15 -17.09 3.12
CA ARG A 247 -7.77 -17.78 4.36
C ARG A 247 -8.88 -18.63 4.93
N SER A 248 -10.14 -18.19 4.84
CA SER A 248 -11.28 -19.01 5.24
C SER A 248 -11.41 -20.25 4.35
N ALA A 249 -11.18 -20.13 3.04
CA ALA A 249 -11.18 -21.28 2.11
C ALA A 249 -10.02 -22.26 2.40
N ASP A 250 -8.82 -21.76 2.66
CA ASP A 250 -7.64 -22.56 3.02
C ASP A 250 -7.85 -23.32 4.35
N TYR A 251 -8.64 -22.77 5.28
CA TYR A 251 -8.91 -23.40 6.56
C TYR A 251 -10.00 -24.47 6.46
N GLY A 252 -11.06 -24.23 5.68
CA GLY A 252 -12.16 -25.19 5.49
C GLY A 252 -11.81 -26.42 4.65
N SER A 253 -10.68 -26.39 3.94
CA SER A 253 -10.18 -27.49 3.09
C SER A 253 -9.17 -28.42 3.79
N ALA A 254 -8.84 -28.15 5.06
CA ALA A 254 -7.92 -28.95 5.89
C ALA A 254 -8.67 -29.86 6.87
#